data_AF-A0A539EBI3-F1
#
_entry.id   AF-A0A539EBI3-F1
#
_cell.length_a   1.000
_cell.length_b   1.000
_cell.length_c   1.000
_cell.angle_alpha   90.00
_cell.angle_beta   90.00
_cell.angle_gamma   90.00
#
_symmetry.space_group_name_H-M   'P 1'
#
loop_
_entity.id
_entity.type
_entity.pdbx_description
1 polymer ?
#
loop_
_entity_poly.entity_id
_entity_poly.type
_entity_poly.pdbx_seq_one_letter_code
_entity_poly.pdbx_strand_id
1 'polypeptide(L)'
;MITSDVENFPGFPEPVLGPELMERMRKQCERLGVDIVQQDVARLDLSRRPFAAETTEGVRASAETVILATGAKARLLGIESETRLMGHGVSACATCDGFFFKGKDVCVVGGGDTAIEEATFLTRFASKVTLIHRRDSLRASKIMQDRARSNPKIVFLWDSVVSEVLGAEKVSGVRVSNLKTGKASDLACQGLFVAIGHDPSVSL
;
A
#
# COMPACT_ATOMS: atom_id res chain seq x y z
N MET A 1 9.45 -3.99 8.54
CA MET A 1 8.73 -2.70 8.35
C MET A 1 8.93 -2.29 6.91
N ILE A 2 7.87 -1.89 6.19
CA ILE A 2 7.92 -1.70 4.72
C ILE A 2 8.36 -0.27 4.36
N THR A 3 8.02 0.72 5.18
CA THR A 3 8.33 2.13 4.95
C THR A 3 9.79 2.43 5.28
N SER A 4 10.55 2.92 4.29
CA SER A 4 11.91 3.43 4.45
C SER A 4 11.89 4.90 4.86
N ASP A 5 11.92 5.82 3.90
CA ASP A 5 11.99 7.26 4.11
C ASP A 5 10.58 7.88 4.18
N VAL A 6 10.38 8.75 5.17
CA VAL A 6 9.14 9.52 5.37
C VAL A 6 9.45 11.00 5.21
N GLU A 7 8.95 11.60 4.12
CA GLU A 7 9.15 13.03 3.81
C GLU A 7 7.88 13.88 4.03
N ASN A 8 6.75 13.25 4.31
CA ASN A 8 5.43 13.89 4.36
C ASN A 8 4.83 13.96 5.77
N PHE A 9 5.63 13.71 6.81
CA PHE A 9 5.21 13.88 8.20
C PHE A 9 5.70 15.25 8.74
N PRO A 10 4.79 16.18 9.09
CA PRO A 10 5.18 17.52 9.48
C PRO A 10 5.99 17.53 10.79
N GLY A 11 6.94 18.46 10.89
CA GLY A 11 7.86 18.56 12.04
C GLY A 11 9.25 17.96 11.79
N PHE A 12 9.47 17.35 10.62
CA PHE A 12 10.77 16.85 10.16
C PHE A 12 11.19 17.64 8.91
N PRO A 13 12.17 18.55 9.02
CA PRO A 13 12.65 19.33 7.86
C PRO A 13 13.48 18.50 6.88
N GLU A 14 14.04 17.38 7.34
CA GLU A 14 14.76 16.38 6.55
C GLU A 14 14.00 15.04 6.60
N PRO A 15 14.16 14.15 5.61
CA PRO A 15 13.54 12.83 5.62
C PRO A 15 13.86 12.06 6.92
N VAL A 16 12.84 11.41 7.50
CA VAL A 16 13.01 10.55 8.68
C VAL A 16 12.71 9.10 8.34
N LEU A 17 13.49 8.17 8.87
CA LEU A 17 13.20 6.75 8.71
C LEU A 17 11.91 6.37 9.45
N GLY A 18 11.06 5.56 8.82
CA GLY A 18 9.82 5.06 9.42
C GLY A 18 10.01 4.47 10.84
N PRO A 19 10.99 3.57 11.06
CA PRO A 19 11.29 3.07 12.40
C PRO A 19 11.67 4.16 13.42
N GLU A 20 12.43 5.17 12.98
CA GLU A 20 12.85 6.26 13.85
C GLU A 20 11.68 7.16 14.26
N LEU A 21 10.79 7.48 13.31
CA LEU A 21 9.57 8.23 13.57
C LEU A 21 8.71 7.53 14.63
N MET A 22 8.50 6.21 14.48
CA MET A 22 7.71 5.41 15.43
C MET A 22 8.34 5.33 16.81
N GLU A 23 9.67 5.21 16.89
CA GLU A 23 10.39 5.19 18.16
C GLU A 23 10.31 6.55 18.88
N ARG A 24 10.39 7.67 18.15
CA ARG A 24 10.19 9.01 18.72
C ARG A 24 8.77 9.17 19.29
N MET A 25 7.75 8.68 18.59
CA MET A 25 6.36 8.70 19.08
C MET A 25 6.20 7.83 20.34
N ARG A 26 6.79 6.62 20.35
CA ARG A 26 6.77 5.72 21.50
C ARG A 26 7.34 6.41 22.76
N LYS A 27 8.53 7.00 22.64
CA LYS A 27 9.18 7.74 23.73
C LYS A 27 8.34 8.93 24.21
N GLN A 28 7.62 9.60 23.32
CA GLN A 28 6.72 10.67 23.69
C GLN A 28 5.55 10.17 24.56
N CYS A 29 4.95 9.03 24.21
CA CYS A 29 3.91 8.39 25.01
C CYS A 29 4.43 7.94 26.39
N GLU A 30 5.58 7.28 26.43
CA GLU A 30 6.21 6.83 27.69
C GLU A 30 6.55 8.01 28.61
N ARG A 31 7.08 9.12 28.04
CA ARG A 31 7.36 10.35 28.80
C ARG A 31 6.11 10.95 29.43
N LEU A 32 4.94 10.75 28.83
CA LEU A 32 3.65 11.23 29.35
C LEU A 32 2.98 10.22 30.30
N GLY A 33 3.65 9.11 30.62
CA GLY A 33 3.17 8.09 31.56
C GLY A 33 2.21 7.07 30.94
N VAL A 34 2.22 6.90 29.62
CA VAL A 34 1.45 5.82 28.97
C VAL A 34 2.20 4.50 29.17
N ASP A 35 1.55 3.53 29.80
CA ASP A 35 2.05 2.16 29.91
C ASP A 35 1.91 1.43 28.58
N ILE A 36 3.05 1.03 27.99
CA ILE A 36 3.09 0.31 26.72
C ILE A 36 3.43 -1.16 27.00
N VAL A 37 2.45 -2.04 26.76
CA VAL A 37 2.61 -3.48 26.86
C VAL A 37 2.85 -4.04 25.45
N GLN A 38 4.01 -4.67 25.24
CA GLN A 38 4.34 -5.31 23.96
C GLN A 38 3.71 -6.70 23.87
N GLN A 39 2.40 -6.74 23.66
CA GLN A 39 1.64 -7.98 23.45
C GLN A 39 0.55 -7.77 22.39
N ASP A 40 0.20 -8.85 21.69
CA ASP A 40 -0.92 -8.87 20.77
C ASP A 40 -2.21 -9.20 21.52
N VAL A 41 -3.26 -8.40 21.32
CA VAL A 41 -4.60 -8.73 21.80
C VAL A 41 -5.18 -9.81 20.88
N ALA A 42 -5.55 -10.96 21.43
CA ALA A 42 -6.12 -12.09 20.71
C ALA A 42 -7.66 -12.07 20.67
N ARG A 43 -8.28 -11.52 21.72
CA ARG A 43 -9.73 -11.46 21.85
C ARG A 43 -10.18 -10.22 22.61
N LEU A 44 -11.28 -9.63 22.15
CA LEU A 44 -11.94 -8.51 22.81
C LEU A 44 -13.42 -8.80 23.09
N ASP A 45 -13.84 -8.76 24.36
CA ASP A 45 -15.24 -8.88 24.77
C ASP A 45 -15.82 -7.50 25.07
N LEU A 46 -16.69 -7.05 24.17
CA LEU A 46 -17.41 -5.77 24.24
C LEU A 46 -18.86 -5.91 24.74
N SER A 47 -19.28 -7.10 25.18
CA SER A 47 -20.68 -7.38 25.54
C SER A 47 -21.13 -6.70 26.85
N ARG A 48 -20.19 -6.38 27.74
CA ARG A 48 -20.45 -5.73 29.03
C ARG A 48 -19.25 -4.89 29.47
N ARG A 49 -19.51 -3.92 30.37
CA ARG A 49 -18.47 -3.07 30.97
C ARG A 49 -18.10 -3.54 32.39
N PRO A 50 -16.83 -3.38 32.81
CA PRO A 50 -15.68 -2.99 31.98
C PRO A 50 -15.41 -4.04 30.90
N PHE A 51 -14.98 -3.59 29.73
CA PHE A 51 -14.66 -4.46 28.60
C PHE A 51 -13.47 -5.33 28.96
N ALA A 52 -13.41 -6.54 28.43
CA ALA A 52 -12.32 -7.49 28.70
C ALA A 52 -11.50 -7.77 27.44
N ALA A 53 -10.19 -7.83 27.58
CA ALA A 53 -9.26 -8.23 26.54
C ALA A 53 -8.41 -9.39 27.02
N GLU A 54 -8.07 -10.30 26.11
CA GLU A 54 -7.13 -11.39 26.35
C GLU A 54 -6.02 -11.32 25.31
N THR A 55 -4.77 -11.35 25.76
CA THR A 55 -3.61 -11.35 24.88
C THR A 55 -3.28 -12.75 24.38
N THR A 56 -2.47 -12.85 23.34
CA THR A 56 -1.96 -14.13 22.81
C THR A 56 -1.19 -14.95 23.84
N GLU A 57 -0.64 -14.28 24.86
CA GLU A 57 0.09 -14.89 25.98
C GLU A 57 -0.84 -15.25 27.17
N GLY A 58 -2.15 -15.07 27.03
CA GLY A 58 -3.15 -15.39 28.04
C GLY A 58 -3.28 -14.34 29.15
N VAL A 59 -2.65 -13.17 29.00
CA VAL A 59 -2.83 -12.06 29.94
C VAL A 59 -4.21 -11.47 29.77
N ARG A 60 -4.93 -11.28 30.87
CA ARG A 60 -6.26 -10.67 30.88
C ARG A 60 -6.17 -9.23 31.35
N ALA A 61 -6.81 -8.34 30.62
CA ALA A 61 -6.95 -6.93 30.95
C ALA A 61 -8.42 -6.52 30.91
N SER A 62 -8.78 -5.50 31.69
CA SER A 62 -10.11 -4.90 31.66
C SER A 62 -10.01 -3.39 31.54
N ALA A 63 -10.90 -2.78 30.75
CA ALA A 63 -10.91 -1.34 30.56
C ALA A 63 -12.34 -0.78 30.49
N GLU A 64 -12.54 0.42 31.03
CA GLU A 64 -13.81 1.15 30.90
C GLU A 64 -14.08 1.62 29.46
N THR A 65 -13.02 1.77 28.67
CA THR A 65 -13.07 2.28 27.29
C THR A 65 -11.93 1.64 26.51
N VAL A 66 -12.19 1.34 25.24
CA VAL A 66 -11.22 0.74 24.31
C VAL A 66 -11.12 1.62 23.07
N ILE A 67 -9.88 1.95 22.67
CA ILE A 67 -9.60 2.65 21.42
C ILE A 67 -8.97 1.62 20.46
N LEU A 68 -9.66 1.33 19.36
CA LEU A 68 -9.16 0.42 18.32
C LEU A 68 -8.30 1.21 17.32
N ALA A 69 -6.99 1.03 17.40
CA ALA A 69 -6.00 1.62 16.49
C ALA A 69 -5.17 0.54 15.76
N THR A 70 -5.81 -0.59 15.39
CA THR A 70 -5.17 -1.81 14.85
C THR A 70 -4.69 -1.68 13.39
N GLY A 71 -4.95 -0.54 12.74
CA GLY A 71 -4.47 -0.22 11.41
C GLY A 71 -5.04 -1.12 10.31
N ALA A 72 -4.36 -1.11 9.16
CA ALA A 72 -4.69 -1.93 8.00
C ALA A 72 -3.40 -2.36 7.28
N LYS A 73 -3.45 -3.47 6.55
CA LYS A 73 -2.33 -3.97 5.75
C LYS A 73 -2.62 -3.76 4.26
N ALA A 74 -1.68 -3.20 3.52
CA ALA A 74 -1.78 -3.12 2.08
C ALA A 74 -1.80 -4.53 1.49
N ARG A 75 -2.71 -4.78 0.54
CA ARG A 75 -2.74 -6.04 -0.19
C ARG A 75 -1.62 -6.07 -1.21
N LEU A 76 -0.85 -7.14 -1.19
CA LEU A 76 0.23 -7.42 -2.14
C LEU A 76 -0.24 -8.44 -3.19
N LEU A 77 0.46 -8.52 -4.31
CA LEU A 77 0.20 -9.52 -5.36
C LEU A 77 0.58 -10.93 -4.89
N GLY A 78 1.51 -11.04 -3.94
CA GLY A 78 1.96 -12.31 -3.38
C GLY A 78 2.98 -13.02 -4.27
N ILE A 79 3.72 -12.28 -5.08
CA ILE A 79 4.78 -12.80 -5.96
C ILE A 79 6.15 -12.53 -5.33
N GLU A 80 7.08 -13.49 -5.42
CA GLU A 80 8.40 -13.38 -4.77
C GLU A 80 9.19 -12.14 -5.23
N SER A 81 9.11 -11.84 -6.53
CA SER A 81 9.77 -10.68 -7.13
C SER A 81 9.23 -9.33 -6.64
N GLU A 82 7.96 -9.26 -6.22
CA GLU A 82 7.36 -8.07 -5.59
C GLU A 82 7.99 -7.83 -4.22
N THR A 83 8.09 -8.86 -3.39
CA THR A 83 8.72 -8.77 -2.06
C THR A 83 10.20 -8.40 -2.18
N ARG A 84 10.93 -9.01 -3.11
CA ARG A 84 12.36 -8.76 -3.33
C ARG A 84 12.66 -7.32 -3.74
N LEU A 85 11.78 -6.69 -4.51
CA LEU A 85 11.96 -5.34 -5.06
C LEU A 85 11.14 -4.27 -4.32
N MET A 86 10.52 -4.62 -3.18
CA MET A 86 9.78 -3.68 -2.32
C MET A 86 10.71 -2.56 -1.84
N GLY A 87 10.30 -1.30 -2.04
CA GLY A 87 11.15 -0.13 -1.76
C GLY A 87 12.25 0.14 -2.81
N HIS A 88 12.44 -0.76 -3.77
CA HIS A 88 13.41 -0.64 -4.87
C HIS A 88 12.74 -0.49 -6.24
N GLY A 89 11.58 0.17 -6.25
CA GLY A 89 10.74 0.38 -7.44
C GLY A 89 9.36 -0.25 -7.33
N VAL A 90 9.14 -1.18 -6.38
CA VAL A 90 7.81 -1.64 -6.01
C VAL A 90 7.31 -0.82 -4.81
N SER A 91 6.08 -0.33 -4.88
CA SER A 91 5.42 0.45 -3.83
C SER A 91 3.96 0.05 -3.67
N ALA A 92 3.43 0.21 -2.46
CA ALA A 92 2.01 0.07 -2.15
C ALA A 92 1.34 1.43 -1.81
N CYS A 93 2.05 2.55 -2.03
CA CYS A 93 1.56 3.89 -1.73
C CYS A 93 2.06 4.91 -2.76
N ALA A 94 1.22 5.26 -3.73
CA ALA A 94 1.59 6.23 -4.76
C ALA A 94 1.84 7.63 -4.22
N THR A 95 1.12 8.04 -3.17
CA THR A 95 1.27 9.36 -2.53
C THR A 95 2.58 9.49 -1.76
N CYS A 96 3.11 8.37 -1.26
CA CYS A 96 4.38 8.31 -0.56
C CYS A 96 5.54 8.42 -1.57
N ASP A 97 5.53 7.58 -2.62
CA ASP A 97 6.74 7.37 -3.43
C ASP A 97 6.68 8.01 -4.82
N GLY A 98 5.52 8.49 -5.26
CA GLY A 98 5.30 8.95 -6.64
C GLY A 98 6.27 10.05 -7.11
N PHE A 99 6.75 10.89 -6.18
CA PHE A 99 7.72 11.94 -6.48
C PHE A 99 9.05 11.40 -7.04
N PHE A 100 9.53 10.24 -6.54
CA PHE A 100 10.79 9.62 -6.99
C PHE A 100 10.73 9.08 -8.44
N PHE A 101 9.54 9.08 -9.05
CA PHE A 101 9.29 8.61 -10.42
C PHE A 101 9.02 9.75 -11.40
N LYS A 102 9.44 10.99 -11.07
CA LYS A 102 9.36 12.13 -11.98
C LYS A 102 10.05 11.82 -13.31
N GLY A 103 9.28 11.94 -14.41
CA GLY A 103 9.75 11.68 -15.78
C GLY A 103 10.01 10.20 -16.11
N LYS A 104 9.54 9.26 -15.27
CA LYS A 104 9.68 7.82 -15.50
C LYS A 104 8.34 7.19 -15.91
N ASP A 105 8.43 6.01 -16.52
CA ASP A 105 7.27 5.20 -16.85
C ASP A 105 6.97 4.25 -15.68
N VAL A 106 5.71 4.21 -15.25
CA VAL A 106 5.28 3.41 -14.10
C VAL A 106 4.07 2.56 -14.43
N CYS A 107 3.93 1.45 -13.73
CA CYS A 107 2.77 0.57 -13.78
C CYS A 107 1.97 0.69 -12.49
N VAL A 108 0.65 0.65 -12.58
CA VAL A 108 -0.27 0.58 -11.43
C VAL A 108 -1.12 -0.68 -11.57
N VAL A 109 -1.23 -1.49 -10.53
CA VAL A 109 -2.06 -2.70 -10.54
C VAL A 109 -3.32 -2.48 -9.73
N GLY A 110 -4.48 -2.64 -10.36
CA GLY A 110 -5.77 -2.51 -9.68
C GLY A 110 -6.88 -2.04 -10.62
N GLY A 111 -8.06 -1.78 -10.07
CA GLY A 111 -9.19 -1.26 -10.86
C GLY A 111 -10.40 -0.81 -10.05
N GLY A 112 -10.23 -0.62 -8.73
CA GLY A 112 -11.18 0.11 -7.89
C GLY A 112 -10.79 1.59 -7.80
N ASP A 113 -11.48 2.35 -6.95
CA ASP A 113 -11.20 3.79 -6.77
C ASP A 113 -9.75 4.07 -6.39
N THR A 114 -9.17 3.29 -5.45
CA THR A 114 -7.76 3.41 -5.05
C THR A 114 -6.81 3.39 -6.24
N ALA A 115 -6.95 2.41 -7.15
CA ALA A 115 -6.07 2.28 -8.30
C ALA A 115 -6.19 3.45 -9.27
N ILE A 116 -7.41 3.97 -9.46
CA ILE A 116 -7.66 5.09 -10.38
C ILE A 116 -7.16 6.40 -9.79
N GLU A 117 -7.36 6.61 -8.49
CA GLU A 117 -6.86 7.77 -7.77
C GLU A 117 -5.33 7.80 -7.79
N GLU A 118 -4.68 6.69 -7.46
CA GLU A 118 -3.22 6.57 -7.49
C GLU A 118 -2.65 6.74 -8.90
N ALA A 119 -3.23 6.09 -9.91
CA ALA A 119 -2.79 6.26 -11.29
C ALA A 119 -2.92 7.72 -11.75
N THR A 120 -4.02 8.38 -11.41
CA THR A 120 -4.23 9.79 -11.72
C THR A 120 -3.21 10.68 -11.01
N PHE A 121 -2.96 10.42 -9.73
CA PHE A 121 -1.96 11.14 -8.94
C PHE A 121 -0.56 11.01 -9.56
N LEU A 122 -0.16 9.80 -9.95
CA LEU A 122 1.15 9.53 -10.54
C LEU A 122 1.38 10.28 -11.86
N THR A 123 0.33 10.59 -12.62
CA THR A 123 0.47 11.37 -13.87
C THR A 123 1.05 12.78 -13.68
N ARG A 124 1.02 13.30 -12.45
CA ARG A 124 1.66 14.58 -12.08
C ARG A 124 3.19 14.51 -12.13
N PHE A 125 3.76 13.31 -11.96
CA PHE A 125 5.20 13.07 -11.90
C PHE A 125 5.68 12.23 -13.08
N ALA A 126 5.03 11.09 -13.32
CA ALA A 126 5.40 10.12 -14.36
C ALA A 126 5.21 10.68 -15.78
N SER A 127 6.02 10.18 -16.71
CA SER A 127 5.83 10.39 -18.15
C SER A 127 4.65 9.58 -18.69
N LYS A 128 4.50 8.35 -18.20
CA LYS A 128 3.42 7.43 -18.58
C LYS A 128 3.04 6.55 -17.39
N VAL A 129 1.74 6.28 -17.26
CA VAL A 129 1.17 5.38 -16.26
C VAL A 129 0.41 4.27 -16.97
N THR A 130 0.87 3.03 -16.85
CA THR A 130 0.15 1.86 -17.38
C THR A 130 -0.69 1.24 -16.27
N LEU A 131 -2.01 1.37 -16.34
CA LEU A 131 -2.92 0.74 -15.40
C LEU A 131 -3.23 -0.70 -15.85
N ILE A 132 -2.74 -1.67 -15.10
CA ILE A 132 -2.91 -3.10 -15.34
C ILE A 132 -4.11 -3.59 -14.53
N HIS A 133 -5.13 -4.08 -15.22
CA HIS A 133 -6.33 -4.62 -14.59
C HIS A 133 -6.69 -6.01 -15.13
N ARG A 134 -7.06 -6.91 -14.21
CA ARG A 134 -7.38 -8.32 -14.50
C ARG A 134 -8.72 -8.55 -15.22
N ARG A 135 -9.53 -7.52 -15.40
CA ARG A 135 -10.83 -7.57 -16.09
C ARG A 135 -10.86 -6.54 -17.22
N ASP A 136 -11.93 -6.51 -17.99
CA ASP A 136 -12.21 -5.54 -19.05
C ASP A 136 -13.01 -4.31 -18.57
N SER A 137 -13.31 -4.25 -17.28
CA SER A 137 -14.13 -3.20 -16.66
C SER A 137 -13.61 -2.83 -15.28
N LEU A 138 -13.72 -1.54 -14.95
CA LEU A 138 -13.34 -1.00 -13.64
C LEU A 138 -14.50 -1.06 -12.66
N ARG A 139 -14.18 -1.16 -11.37
CA ARG A 139 -15.13 -0.99 -10.25
C ARG A 139 -15.11 0.43 -9.67
N ALA A 140 -14.19 1.28 -10.11
CA ALA A 140 -14.11 2.67 -9.67
C ALA A 140 -15.39 3.46 -10.03
N SER A 141 -15.64 4.54 -9.29
CA SER A 141 -16.71 5.50 -9.55
C SER A 141 -16.62 6.07 -10.97
N LYS A 142 -17.77 6.32 -11.59
CA LYS A 142 -17.87 6.72 -13.01
C LYS A 142 -17.03 7.97 -13.33
N ILE A 143 -17.08 8.97 -12.45
CA ILE A 143 -16.31 10.22 -12.60
C ILE A 143 -14.80 9.95 -12.61
N MET A 144 -14.32 9.07 -11.72
CA MET A 144 -12.91 8.69 -11.69
C MET A 144 -12.50 7.94 -12.96
N GLN A 145 -13.33 7.01 -13.44
CA GLN A 145 -13.07 6.33 -14.71
C GLN A 145 -12.96 7.32 -15.88
N ASP A 146 -13.87 8.27 -15.97
CA ASP A 146 -13.90 9.25 -17.06
C ASP A 146 -12.66 10.16 -17.02
N ARG A 147 -12.26 10.61 -15.82
CA ARG A 147 -11.00 11.36 -15.63
C ARG A 147 -9.79 10.56 -16.09
N ALA A 148 -9.68 9.30 -15.67
CA ALA A 148 -8.55 8.47 -16.04
C ALA A 148 -8.50 8.17 -17.54
N ARG A 149 -9.66 7.93 -18.18
CA ARG A 149 -9.77 7.74 -19.64
C ARG A 149 -9.43 9.01 -20.43
N SER A 150 -9.71 10.18 -19.88
CA SER A 150 -9.39 11.47 -20.51
C SER A 150 -7.93 11.89 -20.38
N ASN A 151 -7.16 11.23 -19.50
CA ASN A 151 -5.76 11.59 -19.25
C ASN A 151 -4.84 10.87 -20.26
N PRO A 152 -4.14 11.60 -21.15
CA PRO A 152 -3.33 11.00 -22.21
C PRO A 152 -2.10 10.25 -21.68
N LYS A 153 -1.70 10.45 -20.42
CA LYS A 153 -0.59 9.72 -19.79
C LYS A 153 -1.02 8.35 -19.27
N ILE A 154 -2.32 8.08 -19.13
CA ILE A 154 -2.82 6.80 -18.62
C ILE A 154 -3.12 5.87 -19.78
N VAL A 155 -2.50 4.71 -19.77
CA VAL A 155 -2.76 3.62 -20.71
C VAL A 155 -3.34 2.44 -19.95
N PHE A 156 -4.46 1.91 -20.42
CA PHE A 156 -5.09 0.74 -19.80
C PHE A 156 -4.59 -0.56 -20.44
N LEU A 157 -4.14 -1.48 -19.59
CA LEU A 157 -3.88 -2.86 -19.97
C LEU A 157 -4.91 -3.77 -19.30
N TRP A 158 -5.94 -4.11 -20.06
CA TRP A 158 -7.07 -4.93 -19.61
C TRP A 158 -6.75 -6.42 -19.62
N ASP A 159 -7.60 -7.17 -18.92
CA ASP A 159 -7.59 -8.63 -18.88
C ASP A 159 -6.20 -9.20 -18.56
N SER A 160 -5.40 -8.48 -17.78
CA SER A 160 -3.99 -8.81 -17.56
C SER A 160 -3.60 -8.77 -16.08
N VAL A 161 -2.64 -9.61 -15.71
CA VAL A 161 -2.05 -9.66 -14.37
C VAL A 161 -0.54 -9.58 -14.46
N VAL A 162 0.10 -8.98 -13.46
CA VAL A 162 1.55 -9.03 -13.30
C VAL A 162 1.92 -10.40 -12.73
N SER A 163 2.74 -11.15 -13.45
CA SER A 163 3.23 -12.46 -13.00
C SER A 163 4.64 -12.38 -12.41
N GLU A 164 5.42 -11.36 -12.77
CA GLU A 164 6.79 -11.18 -12.30
C GLU A 164 7.19 -9.70 -12.35
N VAL A 165 7.91 -9.23 -11.34
CA VAL A 165 8.60 -7.93 -11.36
C VAL A 165 10.04 -8.14 -11.82
N LEU A 166 10.41 -7.51 -12.93
CA LEU A 166 11.71 -7.68 -13.58
C LEU A 166 12.72 -6.68 -13.00
N GLY A 167 13.96 -7.14 -12.82
CA GLY A 167 15.07 -6.33 -12.31
C GLY A 167 15.89 -7.06 -11.25
N ALA A 168 17.21 -6.78 -11.21
CA ALA A 168 18.13 -7.36 -10.24
C ALA A 168 18.03 -6.64 -8.88
N GLU A 169 18.48 -5.38 -8.83
CA GLU A 169 18.45 -4.54 -7.61
C GLU A 169 17.32 -3.51 -7.63
N LYS A 170 16.87 -3.10 -8.82
CA LYS A 170 15.80 -2.12 -9.02
C LYS A 170 14.88 -2.59 -10.13
N VAL A 171 13.61 -2.18 -10.06
CA VAL A 171 12.61 -2.49 -11.08
C VAL A 171 13.07 -1.95 -12.45
N SER A 172 13.09 -2.84 -13.44
CA SER A 172 13.33 -2.53 -14.86
C SER A 172 12.14 -2.83 -15.76
N GLY A 173 11.12 -3.51 -15.22
CA GLY A 173 9.90 -3.82 -15.93
C GLY A 173 8.99 -4.76 -15.17
N VAL A 174 7.90 -5.16 -15.80
CA VAL A 174 7.00 -6.20 -15.31
C VAL A 174 6.66 -7.18 -16.43
N ARG A 175 6.61 -8.47 -16.09
CA ARG A 175 6.01 -9.48 -16.96
C ARG A 175 4.52 -9.54 -16.68
N VAL A 176 3.73 -9.40 -17.74
CA VAL A 176 2.27 -9.46 -17.67
C VAL A 176 1.77 -10.66 -18.45
N SER A 177 0.73 -11.31 -17.91
CA SER A 177 -0.01 -12.38 -18.58
C SER A 177 -1.44 -11.94 -18.85
N ASN A 178 -1.85 -12.00 -20.11
CA ASN A 178 -3.22 -11.72 -20.50
C ASN A 178 -4.08 -12.97 -20.23
N LEU A 179 -5.06 -12.84 -19.33
CA LEU A 179 -5.91 -13.93 -18.85
C LEU A 179 -6.88 -14.47 -19.91
N LYS A 180 -7.21 -13.70 -20.95
CA LYS A 180 -8.09 -14.15 -22.03
C LYS A 180 -7.35 -14.91 -23.13
N THR A 181 -6.12 -14.50 -23.43
CA THR A 181 -5.33 -15.05 -24.55
C THR A 181 -4.21 -15.99 -24.11
N GLY A 182 -3.85 -15.99 -22.83
CA GLY A 182 -2.70 -16.72 -22.29
C GLY A 182 -1.33 -16.15 -22.71
N LYS A 183 -1.29 -15.05 -23.47
CA LYS A 183 -0.04 -14.46 -23.94
C LYS A 183 0.66 -13.72 -22.81
N ALA A 184 1.95 -13.99 -22.65
CA ALA A 184 2.84 -13.23 -21.79
C ALA A 184 3.61 -12.17 -22.59
N SER A 185 3.86 -11.02 -21.98
CA SER A 185 4.70 -9.96 -22.54
C SER A 185 5.42 -9.20 -21.44
N ASP A 186 6.57 -8.62 -21.75
CA ASP A 186 7.33 -7.79 -20.82
C ASP A 186 7.07 -6.32 -21.12
N LEU A 187 6.81 -5.53 -20.07
CA LEU A 187 6.61 -4.09 -20.14
C LEU A 187 7.73 -3.40 -19.39
N ALA A 188 8.53 -2.60 -20.10
CA ALA A 188 9.54 -1.75 -19.47
C ALA A 188 8.86 -0.67 -18.62
N CYS A 189 9.26 -0.56 -17.37
CA CYS A 189 8.85 0.48 -16.43
C CYS A 189 9.89 0.57 -15.32
N GLN A 190 10.01 1.74 -14.71
CA GLN A 190 10.93 1.94 -13.58
C GLN A 190 10.24 1.77 -12.22
N GLY A 191 8.91 1.71 -12.18
CA GLY A 191 8.15 1.54 -10.94
C GLY A 191 6.87 0.74 -11.11
N LEU A 192 6.51 -0.02 -10.08
CA LEU A 192 5.26 -0.78 -9.95
C LEU A 192 4.54 -0.38 -8.66
N PHE A 193 3.32 0.14 -8.80
CA PHE A 193 2.47 0.53 -7.69
C PHE A 193 1.30 -0.46 -7.56
N VAL A 194 1.17 -1.07 -6.39
CA VAL A 194 0.18 -2.12 -6.13
C VAL A 194 -1.01 -1.52 -5.36
N ALA A 195 -2.10 -1.26 -6.08
CA ALA A 195 -3.26 -0.51 -5.61
C ALA A 195 -4.53 -1.38 -5.57
N ILE A 196 -4.42 -2.57 -4.98
CA ILE A 196 -5.51 -3.58 -4.93
C ILE A 196 -6.32 -3.56 -3.61
N GLY A 197 -6.13 -2.51 -2.81
CA GLY A 197 -6.85 -2.25 -1.57
C GLY A 197 -6.06 -2.62 -0.32
N HIS A 198 -6.71 -2.47 0.83
CA HIS A 198 -6.16 -2.76 2.14
C HIS A 198 -7.08 -3.73 2.89
N ASP A 199 -6.49 -4.57 3.74
CA ASP A 199 -7.21 -5.40 4.70
C ASP A 199 -7.19 -4.69 6.05
N PRO A 200 -8.33 -4.15 6.53
CA PRO A 200 -8.39 -3.54 7.84
C PRO A 200 -8.27 -4.63 8.92
N SER A 201 -7.52 -4.34 9.98
CA SER A 201 -7.23 -5.30 11.05
C SER A 201 -8.39 -5.38 12.03
N VAL A 202 -9.49 -6.03 11.62
CA VAL A 202 -10.79 -6.08 12.34
C VAL A 202 -11.11 -7.42 13.00
N SER A 203 -10.14 -8.32 13.12
CA SER A 203 -10.34 -9.72 13.55
C SER A 203 -10.35 -9.95 15.06
N LEU A 204 -10.42 -8.90 15.88
CA LEU A 204 -10.39 -8.96 17.37
C LEU A 204 -11.72 -9.42 17.98
#